data_AF-A0A2K8ZC65-F1
#
_entry.id   AF-A0A2K8ZC65-F1
#
_cell.length_a   1.000
_cell.length_b   1.000
_cell.length_c   1.000
_cell.angle_alpha   90.00
_cell.angle_beta   90.00
_cell.angle_gamma   90.00
#
_symmetry.space_group_name_H-M   'P 1'
#
loop_
_entity.id
_entity.type
_entity.pdbx_description
1 polymer ?
#
loop_
_entity_poly.entity_id
_entity_poly.type
_entity_poly.pdbx_seq_one_letter_code
_entity_poly.pdbx_strand_id
1 'polypeptide(L)'
;MVGSGGGFTGFSTTYCLLDNGKLFGRRSRDTTFTFIGRQTTANTKRVFSIAEETCKIKTARFDNPGNTYTFIRWKKGRKENKVSWGAAGVTVPASYKKFYNSFMAMIPVVSRMK
;
A
#
# COMPACT_ATOMS: atom_id res chain seq x y z
N MET A 1 -0.49 -2.94 3.54
CA MET A 1 0.61 -2.03 3.15
C MET A 1 0.32 -1.47 1.77
N VAL A 2 0.69 -0.22 1.54
CA VAL A 2 0.70 0.39 0.21
C VAL A 2 2.04 1.09 -0.01
N GLY A 3 2.43 1.30 -1.25
CA GLY A 3 3.61 2.08 -1.53
C GLY A 3 3.81 2.34 -3.01
N SER A 4 4.82 3.13 -3.30
CA SER A 4 5.25 3.44 -4.65
C SER A 4 6.76 3.59 -4.70
N GLY A 5 7.34 3.45 -5.88
CA GLY A 5 8.77 3.62 -6.07
C GLY A 5 9.22 3.43 -7.50
N GLY A 6 10.52 3.31 -7.66
CA GLY A 6 11.18 3.20 -8.95
C GLY A 6 11.64 4.55 -9.47
N GLY A 7 11.76 4.67 -10.80
CA GLY A 7 12.42 5.80 -11.45
C GLY A 7 13.95 5.70 -11.34
N PHE A 8 14.64 6.77 -11.75
CA PHE A 8 16.10 6.77 -11.89
C PHE A 8 16.86 6.41 -10.61
N THR A 9 16.36 6.79 -9.44
CA THR A 9 17.01 6.51 -8.14
C THR A 9 16.65 5.14 -7.57
N GLY A 10 15.62 4.47 -8.12
CA GLY A 10 15.08 3.22 -7.57
C GLY A 10 14.47 3.35 -6.16
N PHE A 11 14.29 4.57 -5.65
CA PHE A 11 13.76 4.77 -4.31
C PHE A 11 12.29 4.36 -4.21
N SER A 12 11.91 3.84 -3.05
CA SER A 12 10.52 3.51 -2.77
C SER A 12 10.11 3.93 -1.37
N THR A 13 8.82 4.22 -1.24
CA THR A 13 8.18 4.58 0.01
C THR A 13 7.06 3.59 0.28
N THR A 14 7.06 3.03 1.50
CA THR A 14 6.09 2.04 1.95
C THR A 14 5.37 2.53 3.19
N TYR A 15 4.05 2.40 3.21
CA TYR A 15 3.20 2.66 4.35
C TYR A 15 2.53 1.37 4.82
N CYS A 16 2.60 1.10 6.12
CA CYS A 16 2.04 -0.08 6.76
C CYS A 16 0.97 0.32 7.76
N LEU A 17 -0.21 -0.27 7.63
CA LEU A 17 -1.27 -0.24 8.65
C LEU A 17 -1.33 -1.61 9.30
N LEU A 18 -1.22 -1.65 10.62
CA LEU A 18 -1.42 -2.85 11.42
C LEU A 18 -2.89 -3.00 11.84
N ASP A 19 -3.28 -4.20 12.23
CA ASP A 19 -4.63 -4.54 12.74
C ASP A 19 -5.03 -3.73 13.99
N ASN A 20 -4.06 -3.37 14.83
CA ASN A 20 -4.24 -2.50 15.99
C ASN A 20 -4.39 -0.99 15.64
N GLY A 21 -4.39 -0.67 14.35
CA GLY A 21 -4.57 0.67 13.79
C GLY A 21 -3.29 1.52 13.70
N LYS A 22 -2.14 1.03 14.18
CA LYS A 22 -0.89 1.79 14.08
C LYS A 22 -0.44 1.88 12.63
N LEU A 23 -0.05 3.10 12.22
CA LEU A 23 0.51 3.42 10.92
C LEU A 23 2.01 3.64 11.02
N PHE A 24 2.72 3.08 10.06
CA PHE A 24 4.16 3.23 9.91
C PHE A 24 4.52 3.61 8.48
N GLY A 25 5.59 4.39 8.31
CA GLY A 25 6.19 4.71 7.02
C GLY A 25 7.65 4.25 6.98
N ARG A 26 8.14 3.93 5.79
CA ARG A 26 9.53 3.56 5.55
C ARG A 26 9.95 3.94 4.14
N ARG A 27 11.13 4.53 3.96
CA ARG A 27 11.79 4.68 2.66
C ARG A 27 12.72 3.50 2.41
N SER A 28 13.04 3.19 1.16
CA SER A 28 13.92 2.08 0.81
C SER A 28 15.30 2.15 1.46
N ARG A 29 15.82 3.37 1.70
CA ARG A 29 17.09 3.62 2.39
C ARG A 29 17.03 3.48 3.91
N ASP A 30 15.84 3.51 4.49
CA ASP A 30 15.68 3.42 5.94
C ASP A 30 15.79 1.95 6.36
N THR A 31 16.44 1.68 7.48
CA THR A 31 16.58 0.32 8.05
C THR A 31 15.32 -0.10 8.82
N THR A 32 14.54 0.86 9.33
CA THR A 32 13.39 0.62 10.19
C THR A 32 12.12 1.30 9.68
N PHE A 33 10.97 0.85 10.19
CA PHE A 33 9.68 1.52 10.02
C PHE A 33 9.52 2.60 11.09
N THR A 34 9.16 3.82 10.69
CA THR A 34 8.88 4.94 11.59
C THR A 34 7.39 5.03 11.85
N PHE A 35 7.00 5.14 13.11
CA PHE A 35 5.60 5.36 13.48
C PHE A 35 5.15 6.75 13.01
N ILE A 36 4.03 6.82 12.29
CA ILE A 36 3.52 8.08 11.71
C ILE A 36 2.10 8.44 12.17
N GLY A 37 1.49 7.61 13.02
CA GLY A 37 0.18 7.88 13.58
C GLY A 37 -0.66 6.63 13.77
N ARG A 38 -1.95 6.82 14.06
CA ARG A 38 -2.88 5.74 14.33
C ARG A 38 -4.23 6.03 13.69
N GLN A 39 -4.84 5.02 13.10
CA GLN A 39 -6.23 5.06 12.63
C GLN A 39 -7.18 4.55 13.70
N THR A 40 -8.44 4.98 13.60
CA THR A 40 -9.52 4.44 14.42
C THR A 40 -9.72 2.95 14.10
N THR A 41 -10.25 2.19 15.06
CA THR A 41 -10.59 0.78 14.83
C THR A 41 -11.59 0.61 13.68
N ALA A 42 -12.57 1.51 13.55
CA ALA A 42 -13.55 1.50 12.47
C ALA A 42 -12.88 1.67 11.10
N ASN A 43 -12.00 2.68 10.93
CA ASN A 43 -11.27 2.88 9.68
C ASN A 43 -10.35 1.70 9.36
N THR A 44 -9.65 1.18 10.37
CA THR A 44 -8.74 0.05 10.21
C THR A 44 -9.49 -1.19 9.69
N LYS A 45 -10.62 -1.55 10.32
CA LYS A 45 -11.48 -2.64 9.86
C LYS A 45 -11.97 -2.42 8.43
N ARG A 46 -12.45 -1.20 8.12
CA ARG A 46 -12.92 -0.84 6.77
C ARG A 46 -11.84 -1.05 5.70
N VAL A 47 -10.60 -0.65 5.99
CA VAL A 47 -9.47 -0.83 5.06
C VAL A 47 -9.21 -2.32 4.81
N PHE A 48 -9.16 -3.13 5.85
CA PHE A 48 -8.96 -4.57 5.69
C PHE A 48 -10.12 -5.23 4.92
N SER A 49 -11.38 -4.88 5.23
CA SER A 49 -12.55 -5.38 4.48
C SER A 49 -12.49 -5.00 3.00
N ILE A 50 -12.21 -3.74 2.64
CA ILE A 50 -12.12 -3.34 1.22
C ILE A 50 -10.99 -4.09 0.50
N ALA A 51 -9.85 -4.31 1.16
CA ALA A 51 -8.75 -5.08 0.58
C ALA A 51 -9.16 -6.54 0.30
N GLU A 52 -9.90 -7.16 1.21
CA GLU A 52 -10.29 -8.57 1.10
C GLU A 52 -11.50 -8.79 0.20
N GLU A 53 -12.52 -7.96 0.31
CA GLU A 53 -13.83 -8.15 -0.34
C GLU A 53 -13.90 -7.46 -1.71
N THR A 54 -13.51 -6.18 -1.78
CA THR A 54 -13.59 -5.40 -3.02
C THR A 54 -12.39 -5.66 -3.93
N CYS A 55 -11.18 -5.68 -3.37
CA CYS A 55 -9.96 -5.91 -4.13
C CYS A 55 -9.69 -7.41 -4.35
N LYS A 56 -10.35 -8.30 -3.59
CA LYS A 56 -10.11 -9.76 -3.64
C LYS A 56 -8.62 -10.09 -3.56
N ILE A 57 -7.86 -9.33 -2.76
CA ILE A 57 -6.38 -9.34 -2.82
C ILE A 57 -5.77 -10.70 -2.46
N LYS A 58 -6.51 -11.54 -1.73
CA LYS A 58 -6.10 -12.90 -1.36
C LYS A 58 -5.90 -13.83 -2.56
N THR A 59 -6.58 -13.56 -3.66
CA THR A 59 -6.54 -14.36 -4.90
C THR A 59 -6.08 -13.53 -6.11
N ALA A 60 -5.72 -12.27 -5.89
CA ALA A 60 -5.31 -11.36 -6.94
C ALA A 60 -3.95 -11.78 -7.51
N ARG A 61 -3.88 -11.91 -8.84
CA ARG A 61 -2.64 -12.07 -9.60
C ARG A 61 -2.53 -10.92 -10.58
N PHE A 62 -1.97 -9.81 -10.13
CA PHE A 62 -1.73 -8.64 -10.97
C PHE A 62 -0.37 -8.04 -10.59
N ASP A 63 0.66 -8.34 -11.37
CA ASP A 63 2.02 -7.90 -11.11
C ASP A 63 2.60 -7.33 -12.41
N ASN A 64 2.31 -6.07 -12.67
CA ASN A 64 2.76 -5.34 -13.85
C ASN A 64 3.50 -4.05 -13.42
N PRO A 65 4.63 -4.16 -12.70
CA PRO A 65 5.41 -2.99 -12.32
C PRO A 65 6.04 -2.35 -13.58
N GLY A 66 6.08 -1.02 -13.62
CA GLY A 66 6.86 -0.28 -14.61
C GLY A 66 8.14 0.26 -14.01
N ASN A 67 8.85 1.12 -14.75
CA ASN A 67 10.00 1.87 -14.23
C ASN A 67 9.62 2.63 -12.95
N THR A 68 8.46 3.27 -12.94
CA THR A 68 7.78 3.69 -11.71
C THR A 68 6.61 2.76 -11.46
N TYR A 69 6.36 2.42 -10.20
CA TYR A 69 5.30 1.50 -9.83
C TYR A 69 4.62 1.90 -8.52
N THR A 70 3.40 1.43 -8.37
CA THR A 70 2.61 1.46 -7.15
C THR A 70 2.25 0.03 -6.78
N PHE A 71 2.10 -0.26 -5.50
CA PHE A 71 1.70 -1.58 -5.03
C PHE A 71 0.76 -1.53 -3.84
N ILE A 72 -0.03 -2.59 -3.72
CA ILE A 72 -0.77 -2.95 -2.51
C ILE A 72 -0.27 -4.32 -2.08
N ARG A 73 0.01 -4.46 -0.79
CA ARG A 73 0.44 -5.71 -0.20
C ARG A 73 -0.41 -6.01 1.03
N TRP A 74 -0.98 -7.20 1.06
CA TRP A 74 -1.75 -7.72 2.17
C TRP A 74 -1.03 -8.91 2.79
N LYS A 75 -0.93 -8.92 4.11
CA LYS A 75 -0.26 -9.97 4.87
C LYS A 75 -1.14 -10.38 6.05
N LYS A 76 -1.30 -11.69 6.25
CA LYS A 76 -1.96 -12.28 7.42
C LYS A 76 -1.22 -13.54 7.83
N GLY A 77 -0.53 -13.48 8.97
CA GLY A 77 0.39 -14.54 9.40
C GLY A 77 1.47 -14.80 8.35
N ARG A 78 1.55 -16.04 7.86
CA ARG A 78 2.49 -16.47 6.80
C ARG A 78 1.99 -16.20 5.37
N LYS A 79 0.72 -15.84 5.17
CA LYS A 79 0.16 -15.56 3.85
C LYS A 79 0.45 -14.12 3.46
N GLU A 80 0.98 -13.92 2.26
CA GLU A 80 1.29 -12.62 1.68
C GLU A 80 0.86 -12.59 0.22
N ASN A 81 0.15 -11.53 -0.17
CA ASN A 81 -0.23 -11.28 -1.55
C ASN A 81 0.11 -9.83 -1.90
N LYS A 82 0.64 -9.64 -3.11
CA LYS A 82 1.05 -8.33 -3.60
C LYS A 82 0.45 -8.13 -4.99
N VAL A 83 -0.05 -6.93 -5.22
CA VAL A 83 -0.45 -6.42 -6.52
C VAL A 83 0.41 -5.21 -6.84
N SER A 84 1.02 -5.18 -8.03
CA SER A 84 1.86 -4.07 -8.52
C SER A 84 1.34 -3.56 -9.85
N TRP A 85 1.37 -2.25 -10.07
CA TRP A 85 1.07 -1.64 -11.36
C TRP A 85 1.95 -0.43 -11.64
N GLY A 86 2.11 -0.08 -12.92
CA GLY A 86 2.94 1.05 -13.37
C GLY A 86 3.53 0.86 -14.76
N ALA A 87 3.44 -0.35 -15.33
CA ALA A 87 3.87 -0.61 -16.70
C ALA A 87 3.06 0.22 -17.72
N ALA A 88 3.75 0.76 -18.72
CA ALA A 88 3.11 1.51 -19.80
C ALA A 88 2.15 0.60 -20.59
N GLY A 89 0.99 1.11 -20.97
CA GLY A 89 -0.03 0.36 -21.73
C GLY A 89 -0.82 -0.67 -20.92
N VAL A 90 -0.55 -0.85 -19.61
CA VAL A 90 -1.29 -1.78 -18.74
C VAL A 90 -2.28 -1.03 -17.86
N THR A 91 -3.57 -1.33 -18.03
CA THR A 91 -4.63 -0.74 -17.20
C THR A 91 -4.83 -1.56 -15.93
N VAL A 92 -4.62 -0.92 -14.77
CA VAL A 92 -4.91 -1.51 -13.47
C VAL A 92 -6.42 -1.49 -13.17
N PRO A 93 -6.98 -2.56 -12.57
CA PRO A 93 -8.35 -2.53 -12.07
C PRO A 93 -8.63 -1.32 -11.16
N ALA A 94 -9.75 -0.66 -11.37
CA ALA A 94 -10.11 0.56 -10.65
C ALA A 94 -10.23 0.37 -9.13
N SER A 95 -10.54 -0.85 -8.68
CA SER A 95 -10.61 -1.21 -7.25
C SER A 95 -9.26 -1.00 -6.55
N TYR A 96 -8.15 -1.42 -7.16
CA TYR A 96 -6.81 -1.24 -6.60
C TYR A 96 -6.41 0.24 -6.55
N LYS A 97 -6.67 0.99 -7.63
CA LYS A 97 -6.38 2.43 -7.68
C LYS A 97 -7.19 3.20 -6.63
N LYS A 98 -8.49 2.92 -6.49
CA LYS A 98 -9.36 3.51 -5.47
C LYS A 98 -8.87 3.15 -4.06
N PHE A 99 -8.55 1.89 -3.81
CA PHE A 99 -8.03 1.45 -2.51
C PHE A 99 -6.74 2.20 -2.13
N TYR A 100 -5.77 2.28 -3.05
CA TYR A 100 -4.52 3.00 -2.83
C TYR A 100 -4.78 4.47 -2.48
N ASN A 101 -5.61 5.15 -3.27
CA ASN A 101 -5.94 6.55 -3.03
C ASN A 101 -6.63 6.75 -1.68
N SER A 102 -7.62 5.92 -1.34
CA SER A 102 -8.29 5.98 -0.04
C SER A 102 -7.34 5.71 1.12
N PHE A 103 -6.42 4.75 0.97
CA PHE A 103 -5.42 4.46 2.00
C PHE A 103 -4.51 5.68 2.22
N MET A 104 -3.98 6.24 1.13
CA MET A 104 -3.12 7.41 1.19
C MET A 104 -3.83 8.63 1.75
N ALA A 105 -5.12 8.80 1.47
CA ALA A 105 -5.93 9.90 2.02
C ALA A 105 -6.07 9.84 3.55
N MET A 106 -5.96 8.66 4.17
CA MET A 106 -5.96 8.55 5.63
C MET A 106 -4.65 9.02 6.29
N ILE A 107 -3.57 9.16 5.51
CA ILE A 107 -2.27 9.60 6.00
C ILE A 107 -2.15 11.11 5.76
N PRO A 108 -2.04 11.93 6.82
CA PRO A 108 -1.83 13.37 6.69
C PRO A 108 -0.61 13.66 5.82
N VAL A 109 -0.70 14.68 4.96
CA VAL A 109 0.39 15.04 4.03
C VAL A 109 1.71 15.30 4.77
N VAL A 110 1.65 15.93 5.95
CA VAL A 110 2.82 16.23 6.80
C VAL A 110 3.49 14.96 7.36
N SER A 111 2.77 13.85 7.46
CA SER A 111 3.24 12.57 7.98
C SER A 111 3.71 11.62 6.87
N ARG A 112 3.52 12.01 5.59
CA ARG A 112 3.99 11.22 4.45
C ARG A 112 5.51 11.36 4.32
N MET A 113 6.18 10.23 4.14
CA MET A 113 7.61 10.15 3.87
C MET A 113 7.88 10.74 2.48
N LYS A 114 8.84 11.69 2.42
CA LYS A 114 9.32 12.33 1.19
C LYS A 114 10.48 11.57 0.56
#